data_AF-A0A069D124-F1
#
_entry.id   AF-A0A069D124-F1
#
_cell.length_a   1.000
_cell.length_b   1.000
_cell.length_c   1.000
_cell.angle_alpha   90.00
_cell.angle_beta   90.00
_cell.angle_gamma   90.00
#
_symmetry.space_group_name_H-M   'P 1'
#
loop_
_entity.id
_entity.type
_entity.pdbx_description
1 polymer ?
#
loop_
_entity_poly.entity_id
_entity_poly.type
_entity_poly.pdbx_seq_one_letter_code
_entity_poly.pdbx_strand_id
1 'polypeptide(L)'
;MAAPKVEAKIYTAIVLDFETGGLTCVDSACTQLAMQAVRMDTWEVIDRYEKYITPYRKQEVGGVPKRKVLKTRQTLFEEEQGEPMKYEPAALTYSGITMETLNLMGVDIKEVATSVIEFAKHNTLSKGHQSKPILIGQNITFDIGFLQQMMNYAGLVKEFEKVFAGTTDFYGNFQPHYVDTIDLGRFAFAHLPDVTSYKLELLAERLGIELDDAHDAGADVTATLNVAAVCSARLRQEGGDVTIAKKEKTRTHFKI
;
A
#
# COMPACT_ATOMS: atom_id res chain seq x y z
N MET A 1 0.52 9.77 -44.94
CA MET A 1 0.85 8.86 -43.82
C MET A 1 -0.17 9.11 -42.73
N ALA A 2 -0.96 8.10 -42.34
CA ALA A 2 -1.90 8.25 -41.24
C ALA A 2 -1.10 8.45 -39.94
N ALA A 3 -1.46 9.47 -39.15
CA ALA A 3 -0.88 9.63 -37.82
C ALA A 3 -1.09 8.33 -37.04
N PRO A 4 -0.07 7.82 -36.32
CA PRO A 4 -0.23 6.60 -35.54
C PRO A 4 -1.41 6.78 -34.59
N LYS A 5 -2.34 5.81 -34.59
CA LYS A 5 -3.44 5.77 -33.61
C LYS A 5 -2.79 5.70 -32.23
N VAL A 6 -2.89 6.78 -31.47
CA VAL A 6 -2.51 6.79 -30.06
C VAL A 6 -3.60 6.02 -29.32
N GLU A 7 -3.32 4.75 -29.01
CA GLU A 7 -4.16 3.99 -28.10
C GLU A 7 -3.99 4.59 -26.70
N ALA A 8 -5.07 5.13 -26.14
CA ALA A 8 -5.03 5.79 -24.84
C ALA A 8 -4.69 4.74 -23.76
N LYS A 9 -3.57 4.94 -23.07
CA LYS A 9 -3.22 4.11 -21.91
C LYS A 9 -4.07 4.52 -20.72
N ILE A 10 -4.72 3.53 -20.12
CA ILE A 10 -5.48 3.67 -18.87
C ILE A 10 -4.54 3.26 -17.73
N TYR A 11 -4.17 4.23 -16.90
CA TYR A 11 -3.37 4.00 -15.71
C TYR A 11 -4.29 3.69 -14.53
N THR A 12 -3.94 2.65 -13.78
CA THR A 12 -4.67 2.26 -12.57
C THR A 12 -3.78 2.39 -11.35
N ALA A 13 -4.44 2.54 -10.19
CA ALA A 13 -3.79 2.50 -8.90
C ALA A 13 -4.55 1.51 -8.00
N ILE A 14 -3.85 0.98 -7.00
CA ILE A 14 -4.43 0.18 -5.93
C ILE A 14 -4.34 1.03 -4.66
N VAL A 15 -5.50 1.48 -4.20
CA VAL A 15 -5.63 2.13 -2.89
C VAL A 15 -5.75 1.01 -1.86
N LEU A 16 -4.99 1.08 -0.77
CA LEU A 16 -5.01 0.05 0.25
C LEU A 16 -4.84 0.62 1.66
N ASP A 17 -5.28 -0.16 2.62
CA ASP A 17 -5.11 0.08 4.05
C ASP A 17 -5.08 -1.26 4.79
N PHE A 18 -4.24 -1.36 5.81
CA PHE A 18 -4.15 -2.52 6.69
C PHE A 18 -4.55 -2.18 8.11
N GLU A 19 -5.42 -3.02 8.67
CA GLU A 19 -5.43 -3.18 10.12
C GLU A 19 -4.34 -4.16 10.54
N THR A 20 -3.73 -3.88 11.69
CA THR A 20 -2.55 -4.60 12.16
C THR A 20 -2.62 -4.91 13.64
N GLY A 21 -1.89 -5.93 14.07
CA GLY A 21 -1.75 -6.32 15.47
C GLY A 21 -0.77 -5.44 16.25
N GLY A 22 -0.22 -4.38 15.67
CA GLY A 22 0.80 -3.53 16.31
C GLY A 22 1.53 -2.65 15.28
N LEU A 23 2.47 -1.84 15.75
CA LEU A 23 3.03 -0.74 14.94
C LEU A 23 4.25 -1.12 14.07
N THR A 24 4.66 -2.38 14.05
CA THR A 24 5.85 -2.80 13.28
C THR A 24 5.63 -4.11 12.52
N CYS A 25 5.86 -4.05 11.21
CA CYS A 25 5.79 -5.20 10.30
C CYS A 25 6.88 -6.26 10.54
N VAL A 26 7.78 -6.09 11.53
CA VAL A 26 8.79 -7.11 11.87
C VAL A 26 8.22 -8.21 12.76
N ASP A 27 7.29 -7.85 13.66
CA ASP A 27 6.77 -8.77 14.68
C ASP A 27 5.25 -8.70 14.87
N SER A 28 4.57 -7.71 14.29
CA SER A 28 3.13 -7.54 14.40
C SER A 28 2.41 -8.16 13.20
N ALA A 29 1.24 -8.75 13.45
CA ALA A 29 0.44 -9.39 12.42
C ALA A 29 -0.31 -8.39 11.54
N CYS A 30 -0.61 -8.77 10.30
CA CYS A 30 -1.72 -8.20 9.52
C CYS A 30 -3.02 -8.82 10.06
N THR A 31 -4.05 -8.01 10.33
CA THR A 31 -5.35 -8.50 10.82
C THR A 31 -6.45 -8.35 9.77
N GLN A 32 -6.44 -7.28 9.00
CA GLN A 32 -7.33 -7.04 7.86
C GLN A 32 -6.57 -6.35 6.73
N LEU A 33 -6.98 -6.60 5.50
CA LEU A 33 -6.54 -5.85 4.31
C LEU A 33 -7.78 -5.43 3.54
N ALA A 34 -7.88 -4.13 3.27
CA ALA A 34 -8.82 -3.57 2.31
C ALA A 34 -8.08 -2.98 1.10
N MET A 35 -8.63 -3.15 -0.09
CA MET A 35 -8.09 -2.61 -1.33
C MET A 35 -9.20 -2.16 -2.27
N GLN A 36 -8.93 -1.09 -3.01
CA GLN A 36 -9.74 -0.63 -4.13
C GLN A 36 -8.85 -0.39 -5.34
N ALA A 37 -9.23 -0.99 -6.46
CA ALA A 37 -8.62 -0.66 -7.74
C ALA A 37 -9.34 0.53 -8.34
N VAL A 38 -8.58 1.50 -8.82
CA VAL A 38 -9.12 2.76 -9.35
C VAL A 38 -8.46 3.13 -10.68
N ARG A 39 -9.24 3.72 -11.58
CA ARG A 39 -8.71 4.39 -12.77
C ARG A 39 -8.23 5.79 -12.42
N MET A 40 -6.97 6.11 -12.71
CA MET A 40 -6.41 7.43 -12.36
C MET A 40 -6.96 8.58 -13.21
N ASP A 41 -7.54 8.31 -14.38
CA ASP A 41 -8.11 9.35 -15.26
C ASP A 41 -9.47 9.85 -14.78
N THR A 42 -10.28 8.97 -14.18
CA THR A 42 -11.68 9.21 -13.84
C THR A 42 -11.96 9.08 -12.35
N TRP A 43 -11.04 8.48 -11.60
CA TRP A 43 -11.22 8.08 -10.20
C TRP A 43 -12.37 7.09 -9.98
N GLU A 44 -12.79 6.40 -11.05
CA GLU A 44 -13.77 5.31 -10.98
C GLU A 44 -13.15 4.10 -10.27
N VAL A 45 -13.83 3.61 -9.23
CA VAL A 45 -13.51 2.35 -8.57
C VAL A 45 -13.98 1.21 -9.47
N ILE A 46 -13.02 0.39 -9.91
CA ILE A 46 -13.28 -0.71 -10.84
C ILE A 46 -13.42 -2.06 -10.12
N ASP A 47 -12.84 -2.20 -8.93
CA ASP A 47 -12.89 -3.44 -8.16
C ASP A 47 -12.57 -3.18 -6.68
N ARG A 48 -13.05 -4.05 -5.80
CA ARG A 48 -12.89 -3.97 -4.34
C ARG A 48 -12.50 -5.34 -3.78
N TYR A 49 -11.59 -5.35 -2.84
CA TYR A 49 -11.17 -6.57 -2.16
C TYR A 49 -10.97 -6.29 -0.68
N GLU A 50 -11.50 -7.18 0.16
CA GLU A 50 -11.39 -7.04 1.60
C GLU A 50 -11.36 -8.42 2.26
N LYS A 51 -10.38 -8.63 3.16
CA LYS A 51 -10.25 -9.87 3.93
C LYS A 51 -9.65 -9.64 5.30
N TYR A 52 -10.19 -10.34 6.30
CA TYR A 52 -9.48 -10.64 7.54
C TYR A 52 -8.41 -11.71 7.30
N ILE A 53 -7.39 -11.71 8.14
CA ILE A 53 -6.26 -12.64 8.06
C ILE A 53 -6.23 -13.52 9.30
N THR A 54 -6.20 -14.84 9.13
CA THR A 54 -6.17 -15.81 10.24
C THR A 54 -4.89 -15.61 11.05
N PRO A 55 -4.91 -15.78 12.39
CA PRO A 55 -3.72 -15.62 13.18
C PRO A 55 -2.58 -16.55 12.74
N TYR A 56 -1.41 -15.97 12.48
CA TYR A 56 -0.26 -16.68 11.95
C TYR A 56 1.00 -16.46 12.80
N ARG A 57 2.04 -17.20 12.43
CA ARG A 57 3.34 -17.21 13.11
C ARG A 57 4.41 -16.57 12.26
N LYS A 58 5.44 -16.07 12.93
CA LYS A 58 6.63 -15.49 12.32
C LYS A 58 7.35 -16.54 11.49
N GLN A 59 7.73 -16.16 10.27
CA GLN A 59 8.47 -17.03 9.37
C GLN A 59 9.91 -16.54 9.25
N GLU A 60 10.85 -17.49 9.17
CA GLU A 60 12.24 -17.16 8.84
C GLU A 60 12.35 -16.89 7.34
N VAL A 61 12.47 -15.61 6.98
CA VAL A 61 12.65 -15.17 5.59
C VAL A 61 14.10 -14.73 5.38
N GLY A 62 14.75 -15.24 4.34
CA GLY A 62 16.05 -14.73 3.88
C GLY A 62 17.25 -14.99 4.79
N GLY A 63 17.15 -15.90 5.76
CA GLY A 63 18.24 -16.22 6.69
C GLY A 63 19.37 -17.04 6.06
N VAL A 64 20.60 -16.81 6.55
CA VAL A 64 21.75 -17.69 6.29
C VAL A 64 21.38 -19.10 6.77
N PRO A 65 21.67 -20.17 6.00
CA PRO A 65 21.37 -21.54 6.43
C PRO A 65 21.94 -21.78 7.83
N LYS A 66 21.06 -21.97 8.82
CA LYS A 66 21.49 -22.26 10.19
C LYS A 66 22.32 -23.53 10.16
N ARG A 67 23.51 -23.47 10.78
CA ARG A 67 24.41 -24.62 10.91
C ARG A 67 23.61 -25.76 11.54
N LYS A 68 23.56 -26.93 10.90
CA LYS A 68 22.85 -28.10 11.42
C LYS A 68 23.52 -28.55 12.71
N VAL A 69 22.91 -28.20 13.84
CA VAL A 69 23.30 -28.68 15.17
C VAL A 69 22.37 -29.84 15.53
N LEU A 70 22.89 -30.88 16.19
CA LEU A 70 22.07 -31.98 16.69
C LEU A 70 21.13 -31.43 17.76
N LYS A 71 19.81 -31.51 17.52
CA LYS A 71 18.78 -30.99 18.42
C LYS A 71 18.00 -32.12 19.07
N THR A 72 17.50 -31.87 20.27
CA THR A 72 16.60 -32.81 20.96
C THR A 72 15.22 -32.81 20.31
N ARG A 73 14.45 -33.88 20.49
CA ARG A 73 13.09 -33.98 19.93
C ARG A 73 12.16 -32.87 20.43
N GLN A 74 12.37 -32.39 21.65
CA GLN A 74 11.61 -31.31 22.27
C GLN A 74 11.94 -29.93 21.68
N THR A 75 13.24 -29.65 21.45
CA THR A 75 13.66 -28.40 20.78
C THR A 75 13.21 -28.35 19.32
N LEU A 76 13.15 -29.49 18.62
CA LEU A 76 12.57 -29.56 17.28
C LEU A 76 11.07 -29.25 17.28
N PHE A 77 10.33 -29.73 18.29
CA PHE A 77 8.89 -29.49 18.43
C PHE A 77 8.58 -28.01 18.75
N GLU A 78 9.40 -27.39 19.61
CA GLU A 78 9.29 -25.96 19.94
C GLU A 78 9.65 -25.06 18.74
N GLU A 79 10.66 -25.45 17.94
CA GLU A 79 11.01 -24.75 16.70
C GLU A 79 9.98 -24.96 15.59
N GLU A 80 9.38 -26.14 15.47
CA GLU A 80 8.25 -26.41 14.56
C GLU A 80 7.02 -25.57 14.93
N GLN A 81 6.82 -25.30 16.22
CA GLN A 81 5.74 -24.41 16.65
C GLN A 81 6.02 -22.95 16.29
N GLY A 82 7.26 -22.46 16.34
CA GLY A 82 7.60 -21.10 15.90
C GLY A 82 7.02 -19.97 16.77
N GLU A 83 7.59 -18.77 16.65
CA GLU A 83 7.14 -17.59 17.39
C GLU A 83 5.81 -17.05 16.79
N PRO A 84 4.74 -16.84 17.58
CA PRO A 84 3.52 -16.20 17.07
C PRO A 84 3.77 -14.74 16.72
N MET A 85 3.03 -14.21 15.75
CA MET A 85 2.98 -12.77 15.52
C MET A 85 2.28 -12.06 16.69
N LYS A 86 2.60 -10.78 16.92
CA LYS A 86 1.98 -9.97 17.97
C LYS A 86 0.60 -9.48 17.58
N TYR A 87 -0.29 -9.50 18.57
CA TYR A 87 -1.64 -8.93 18.56
C TYR A 87 -1.79 -8.12 19.85
N GLU A 88 -1.46 -6.84 19.78
CA GLU A 88 -1.52 -5.94 20.92
C GLU A 88 -2.97 -5.55 21.22
N PRO A 89 -3.42 -5.61 22.49
CA PRO A 89 -4.78 -5.24 22.85
C PRO A 89 -5.18 -3.83 22.42
N ALA A 90 -4.23 -2.88 22.44
CA ALA A 90 -4.47 -1.51 22.00
C ALA A 90 -4.79 -1.43 20.49
N ALA A 91 -4.06 -2.18 19.65
CA ALA A 91 -4.28 -2.20 18.21
C ALA A 91 -5.63 -2.87 17.84
N LEU A 92 -5.95 -3.98 18.51
CA LEU A 92 -7.24 -4.67 18.33
C LEU A 92 -8.42 -3.81 18.82
N THR A 93 -8.24 -3.05 19.90
CA THR A 93 -9.27 -2.12 20.39
C THR A 93 -9.48 -0.96 19.42
N TYR A 94 -8.39 -0.44 18.86
CA TYR A 94 -8.44 0.67 17.91
C TYR A 94 -9.18 0.31 16.62
N SER A 95 -8.88 -0.87 16.05
CA SER A 95 -9.50 -1.40 14.83
C SER A 95 -10.89 -2.04 15.04
N GLY A 96 -11.31 -2.23 16.30
CA GLY A 96 -12.52 -3.00 16.62
C GLY A 96 -12.44 -4.50 16.27
N ILE A 97 -11.29 -5.02 15.85
CA ILE A 97 -11.10 -6.42 15.46
C ILE A 97 -10.83 -7.29 16.68
N THR A 98 -11.57 -8.39 16.82
CA THR A 98 -11.33 -9.37 17.89
C THR A 98 -10.53 -10.58 17.39
N MET A 99 -9.83 -11.27 18.30
CA MET A 99 -9.19 -12.54 17.95
C MET A 99 -10.20 -13.58 17.48
N GLU A 100 -11.44 -13.55 17.96
CA GLU A 100 -12.51 -14.44 17.50
C GLU A 100 -12.87 -14.16 16.03
N THR A 101 -13.02 -12.88 15.67
CA THR A 101 -13.20 -12.41 14.28
C THR A 101 -12.13 -13.02 13.36
N LEU A 102 -10.86 -12.93 13.77
CA LEU A 102 -9.73 -13.44 12.98
C LEU A 102 -9.72 -14.97 12.85
N ASN A 103 -10.10 -15.69 13.91
CA ASN A 103 -10.15 -17.15 13.87
C ASN A 103 -11.34 -17.68 13.05
N LEU A 104 -12.47 -16.97 13.04
CA LEU A 104 -13.69 -17.42 12.34
C LEU A 104 -13.75 -16.97 10.88
N MET A 105 -13.28 -15.76 10.58
CA MET A 105 -13.42 -15.13 9.26
C MET A 105 -12.09 -14.90 8.54
N GLY A 106 -10.97 -15.07 9.25
CA GLY A 106 -9.65 -14.88 8.66
C GLY A 106 -9.36 -15.88 7.55
N VAL A 107 -8.59 -15.43 6.57
CA VAL A 107 -8.02 -16.26 5.50
C VAL A 107 -6.51 -16.40 5.72
N ASP A 108 -5.94 -17.52 5.26
CA ASP A 108 -4.49 -17.74 5.34
C ASP A 108 -3.73 -16.61 4.62
N ILE A 109 -2.67 -16.09 5.27
CA ILE A 109 -1.91 -14.95 4.76
C ILE A 109 -1.32 -15.20 3.36
N LYS A 110 -0.98 -16.44 3.00
CA LYS A 110 -0.43 -16.78 1.68
C LYS A 110 -1.51 -16.81 0.61
N GLU A 111 -2.73 -17.21 0.98
CA GLU A 111 -3.89 -17.13 0.10
C GLU A 111 -4.28 -15.67 -0.15
N VAL A 112 -4.27 -14.83 0.88
CA VAL A 112 -4.46 -13.38 0.74
C VAL A 112 -3.38 -12.77 -0.15
N ALA A 113 -2.10 -13.11 0.06
CA ALA A 113 -1.01 -12.63 -0.78
C ALA A 113 -1.19 -12.99 -2.27
N THR A 114 -1.64 -14.23 -2.54
CA THR A 114 -1.95 -14.68 -3.90
C THR A 114 -3.09 -13.87 -4.50
N SER A 115 -4.15 -13.67 -3.72
CA SER A 115 -5.31 -12.86 -4.12
C SER A 115 -4.95 -11.41 -4.42
N VAL A 116 -4.01 -10.81 -3.68
CA VAL A 116 -3.52 -9.44 -3.94
C VAL A 116 -2.84 -9.34 -5.31
N ILE A 117 -1.99 -10.33 -5.64
CA ILE A 117 -1.32 -10.40 -6.93
C ILE A 117 -2.33 -10.57 -8.07
N GLU A 118 -3.32 -11.43 -7.89
CA GLU A 118 -4.37 -11.67 -8.87
C GLU A 118 -5.27 -10.45 -9.06
N PHE A 119 -5.67 -9.79 -7.96
CA PHE A 119 -6.45 -8.56 -7.94
C PHE A 119 -5.75 -7.46 -8.76
N ALA A 120 -4.47 -7.22 -8.52
CA ALA A 120 -3.73 -6.19 -9.24
C ALA A 120 -3.54 -6.54 -10.73
N LYS A 121 -3.30 -7.82 -11.07
CA LYS A 121 -3.23 -8.27 -12.47
C LYS A 121 -4.57 -8.06 -13.19
N HIS A 122 -5.66 -8.44 -12.54
CA HIS A 122 -7.02 -8.31 -13.09
C HIS A 122 -7.35 -6.85 -13.40
N ASN A 123 -6.95 -5.95 -12.49
CA ASN A 123 -7.26 -4.53 -12.55
C ASN A 123 -6.19 -3.68 -13.27
N THR A 124 -5.20 -4.29 -13.91
CA THR A 124 -4.24 -3.59 -14.77
C THR A 124 -4.81 -3.49 -16.19
N LEU A 125 -5.45 -2.36 -16.49
CA LEU A 125 -6.26 -2.20 -17.72
C LEU A 125 -5.46 -1.92 -18.99
N SER A 126 -4.17 -1.61 -18.88
CA SER A 126 -3.28 -1.36 -20.01
C SER A 126 -2.04 -2.22 -19.94
N LYS A 127 -1.51 -2.60 -21.12
CA LYS A 127 -0.30 -3.43 -21.22
C LYS A 127 0.97 -2.58 -21.19
N GLY A 128 2.02 -3.16 -20.63
CA GLY A 128 3.38 -2.63 -20.64
C GLY A 128 3.92 -2.31 -19.26
N HIS A 129 5.24 -2.12 -19.17
CA HIS A 129 5.89 -1.86 -17.88
C HIS A 129 5.43 -0.54 -17.22
N GLN A 130 5.09 0.46 -18.03
CA GLN A 130 4.67 1.79 -17.55
C GLN A 130 3.23 1.83 -17.05
N SER A 131 2.42 0.80 -17.33
CA SER A 131 1.01 0.74 -16.92
C SER A 131 0.78 -0.14 -15.70
N LYS A 132 1.85 -0.65 -15.09
CA LYS A 132 1.74 -1.34 -13.81
C LYS A 132 1.13 -0.41 -12.76
N PRO A 133 0.23 -0.89 -11.90
CA PRO A 133 -0.41 -0.05 -10.92
C PRO A 133 0.57 0.44 -9.87
N ILE A 134 0.34 1.68 -9.43
CA ILE A 134 0.99 2.27 -8.26
C ILE A 134 0.13 2.00 -7.02
N LEU A 135 0.73 2.12 -5.84
CA LEU A 135 -0.02 2.09 -4.58
C LEU A 135 -0.45 3.50 -4.17
N ILE A 136 -1.61 3.61 -3.52
CA ILE A 136 -2.08 4.85 -2.87
C ILE A 136 -2.53 4.48 -1.47
N GLY A 137 -2.19 5.32 -0.49
CA GLY A 137 -2.49 5.06 0.90
C GLY A 137 -2.23 6.29 1.75
N GLN A 138 -2.72 6.28 2.98
CA GLN A 138 -2.48 7.31 3.97
C GLN A 138 -1.35 6.85 4.90
N ASN A 139 -0.25 7.61 5.00
CA ASN A 139 0.96 7.13 5.71
C ASN A 139 1.46 5.78 5.17
N ILE A 140 1.28 5.56 3.86
CA ILE A 140 1.33 4.24 3.19
C ILE A 140 2.63 3.46 3.38
N THR A 141 3.73 4.13 3.74
CA THR A 141 4.98 3.42 4.05
C THR A 141 4.84 2.41 5.19
N PHE A 142 3.90 2.67 6.12
CA PHE A 142 3.50 1.72 7.15
C PHE A 142 2.91 0.45 6.53
N ASP A 143 1.87 0.59 5.71
CA ASP A 143 1.18 -0.49 5.02
C ASP A 143 2.07 -1.26 4.06
N ILE A 144 2.96 -0.57 3.34
CA ILE A 144 3.95 -1.20 2.45
C ILE A 144 4.84 -2.18 3.21
N GLY A 145 5.19 -1.87 4.47
CA GLY A 145 5.94 -2.79 5.32
C GLY A 145 5.20 -4.10 5.56
N PHE A 146 3.89 -4.03 5.86
CA PHE A 146 3.03 -5.20 6.06
C PHE A 146 2.74 -5.95 4.75
N LEU A 147 2.54 -5.23 3.65
CA LEU A 147 2.43 -5.83 2.32
C LEU A 147 3.70 -6.59 1.93
N GLN A 148 4.88 -6.01 2.18
CA GLN A 148 6.17 -6.69 1.97
C GLN A 148 6.33 -7.89 2.89
N GLN A 149 5.92 -7.82 4.17
CA GLN A 149 5.90 -8.97 5.08
C GLN A 149 5.06 -10.10 4.49
N MET A 150 3.83 -9.82 4.09
CA MET A 150 2.89 -10.77 3.48
C MET A 150 3.49 -11.42 2.22
N MET A 151 4.03 -10.63 1.30
CA MET A 151 4.65 -11.14 0.06
C MET A 151 5.88 -12.00 0.33
N ASN A 152 6.68 -11.64 1.33
CA ASN A 152 7.83 -12.44 1.76
C ASN A 152 7.39 -13.79 2.35
N TYR A 153 6.37 -13.80 3.21
CA TYR A 153 5.86 -15.01 3.85
C TYR A 153 5.19 -15.95 2.84
N ALA A 154 4.62 -15.41 1.78
CA ALA A 154 4.07 -16.18 0.66
C ALA A 154 5.13 -16.62 -0.37
N GLY A 155 6.35 -16.08 -0.32
CA GLY A 155 7.38 -16.32 -1.34
C GLY A 155 7.08 -15.67 -2.70
N LEU A 156 6.25 -14.61 -2.71
CA LEU A 156 5.71 -13.96 -3.91
C LEU A 156 6.40 -12.63 -4.27
N VAL A 157 7.55 -12.31 -3.68
CA VAL A 157 8.26 -11.03 -3.90
C VAL A 157 8.56 -10.77 -5.38
N LYS A 158 8.97 -11.81 -6.13
CA LYS A 158 9.26 -11.66 -7.58
C LYS A 158 8.00 -11.41 -8.39
N GLU A 159 6.88 -12.02 -8.01
CA GLU A 159 5.57 -11.81 -8.63
C GLU A 159 5.07 -10.40 -8.30
N PHE A 160 5.30 -9.93 -7.08
CA PHE A 160 4.99 -8.56 -6.66
C PHE A 160 5.74 -7.53 -7.52
N GLU A 161 7.06 -7.69 -7.71
CA GLU A 161 7.88 -6.86 -8.60
C GLU A 161 7.38 -6.86 -10.06
N LYS A 162 6.94 -8.02 -10.57
CA LYS A 162 6.41 -8.13 -11.94
C LYS A 162 5.09 -7.39 -12.11
N VAL A 163 4.23 -7.37 -11.09
CA VAL A 163 2.86 -6.86 -11.19
C VAL A 163 2.78 -5.37 -10.88
N PHE A 164 3.45 -4.90 -9.83
CA PHE A 164 3.33 -3.50 -9.38
C PHE A 164 4.45 -2.62 -9.95
N ALA A 165 4.15 -1.33 -10.08
CA ALA A 165 5.17 -0.32 -10.37
C ALA A 165 6.11 -0.20 -9.17
N GLY A 166 7.39 0.06 -9.41
CA GLY A 166 8.38 0.16 -8.35
C GLY A 166 9.81 0.01 -8.86
N THR A 167 10.74 0.02 -7.92
CA THR A 167 12.18 -0.09 -8.18
C THR A 167 12.83 -0.99 -7.16
N THR A 168 13.97 -1.58 -7.50
CA THR A 168 14.75 -2.38 -6.56
C THR A 168 15.80 -1.49 -5.87
N ASP A 169 15.91 -1.60 -4.55
CA ASP A 169 16.91 -0.86 -3.77
C ASP A 169 18.33 -1.44 -3.92
N PHE A 170 19.29 -0.81 -3.27
CA PHE A 170 20.69 -1.25 -3.27
C PHE A 170 20.90 -2.68 -2.75
N TYR A 171 20.02 -3.18 -1.86
CA TYR A 171 20.09 -4.50 -1.27
C TYR A 171 19.34 -5.58 -2.08
N GLY A 172 18.70 -5.20 -3.19
CA GLY A 172 17.94 -6.13 -4.00
C GLY A 172 16.47 -6.28 -3.57
N ASN A 173 15.97 -5.45 -2.66
CA ASN A 173 14.56 -5.52 -2.24
C ASN A 173 13.70 -4.65 -3.15
N PHE A 174 12.56 -5.19 -3.57
CA PHE A 174 11.59 -4.45 -4.36
C PHE A 174 10.85 -3.41 -3.50
N GLN A 175 10.91 -2.16 -3.93
CA GLN A 175 10.23 -1.01 -3.34
C GLN A 175 9.09 -0.59 -4.28
N PRO A 176 7.82 -0.89 -3.94
CA PRO A 176 6.69 -0.49 -4.78
C PRO A 176 6.61 1.03 -4.87
N HIS A 177 6.21 1.55 -6.03
CA HIS A 177 5.95 2.96 -6.21
C HIS A 177 4.59 3.32 -5.60
N TYR A 178 4.55 4.44 -4.91
CA TYR A 178 3.36 4.85 -4.17
C TYR A 178 3.14 6.36 -4.20
N VAL A 179 1.91 6.75 -3.89
CA VAL A 179 1.52 8.12 -3.54
C VAL A 179 0.96 8.11 -2.13
N ASP A 180 1.56 8.89 -1.24
CA ASP A 180 1.07 9.11 0.11
C ASP A 180 0.13 10.32 0.13
N THR A 181 -1.10 10.12 0.59
CA THR A 181 -2.11 11.19 0.67
C THR A 181 -1.75 12.26 1.69
N ILE A 182 -0.86 11.99 2.66
CA ILE A 182 -0.28 13.03 3.53
C ILE A 182 0.48 14.06 2.71
N ASP A 183 1.27 13.62 1.73
CA ASP A 183 2.05 14.53 0.90
C ASP A 183 1.15 15.32 -0.06
N LEU A 184 0.08 14.70 -0.57
CA LEU A 184 -0.97 15.43 -1.31
C LEU A 184 -1.64 16.50 -0.44
N GLY A 185 -1.95 16.16 0.82
CA GLY A 185 -2.49 17.10 1.79
C GLY A 185 -1.53 18.27 2.04
N ARG A 186 -0.23 18.00 2.20
CA ARG A 186 0.79 19.05 2.36
C ARG A 186 0.88 19.96 1.14
N PHE A 187 0.87 19.40 -0.07
CA PHE A 187 0.83 20.23 -1.28
C PHE A 187 -0.42 21.11 -1.34
N ALA A 188 -1.57 20.60 -0.90
CA ALA A 188 -2.81 21.35 -0.90
C ALA A 188 -2.88 22.42 0.19
N PHE A 189 -2.29 22.18 1.37
CA PHE A 189 -2.66 22.94 2.58
C PHE A 189 -1.48 23.49 3.40
N ALA A 190 -0.22 23.17 3.09
CA ALA A 190 0.93 23.62 3.90
C ALA A 190 1.16 25.15 3.92
N HIS A 191 0.49 25.88 3.03
CA HIS A 191 0.48 27.35 3.03
C HIS A 191 -0.45 27.96 4.10
N LEU A 192 -1.33 27.15 4.70
CA LEU A 192 -2.27 27.58 5.73
C LEU A 192 -1.67 27.31 7.13
N PRO A 193 -1.44 28.35 7.96
CA PRO A 193 -0.73 28.21 9.23
C PRO A 193 -1.53 27.45 10.31
N ASP A 194 -2.86 27.36 10.16
CA ASP A 194 -3.74 26.60 11.05
C ASP A 194 -3.74 25.08 10.75
N VAL A 195 -3.14 24.64 9.64
CA VAL A 195 -3.00 23.23 9.29
C VAL A 195 -1.73 22.66 9.92
N THR A 196 -1.88 22.02 11.08
CA THR A 196 -0.76 21.43 11.83
C THR A 196 -0.68 19.91 11.75
N SER A 197 -1.73 19.27 11.22
CA SER A 197 -1.84 17.82 11.13
C SER A 197 -2.50 17.42 9.81
N TYR A 198 -2.10 16.24 9.31
CA TYR A 198 -2.50 15.67 8.03
C TYR A 198 -3.08 14.27 8.20
N LYS A 199 -3.59 13.95 9.39
CA LYS A 199 -4.34 12.71 9.63
C LYS A 199 -5.53 12.60 8.69
N LEU A 200 -5.95 11.37 8.40
CA LEU A 200 -7.01 11.09 7.44
C LEU A 200 -8.29 11.86 7.79
N GLU A 201 -8.69 11.83 9.07
CA GLU A 201 -9.93 12.46 9.49
C GLU A 201 -9.94 13.98 9.26
N LEU A 202 -8.79 14.64 9.54
CA LEU A 202 -8.64 16.09 9.39
C LEU A 202 -8.51 16.50 7.93
N LEU A 203 -7.85 15.68 7.11
CA LEU A 203 -7.77 15.93 5.67
C LEU A 203 -9.12 15.75 5.00
N ALA A 204 -9.85 14.68 5.34
CA ALA A 204 -11.19 14.43 4.83
C ALA A 204 -12.13 15.59 5.17
N GLU A 205 -12.18 16.02 6.44
CA GLU A 205 -12.98 17.17 6.88
C GLU A 205 -12.66 18.44 6.07
N ARG A 206 -11.37 18.78 5.93
CA ARG A 206 -10.94 19.97 5.18
C ARG A 206 -11.23 19.90 3.68
N LEU A 207 -11.33 18.69 3.13
CA LEU A 207 -11.68 18.45 1.74
C LEU A 207 -13.18 18.32 1.53
N GLY A 208 -13.99 18.35 2.60
CA GLY A 208 -15.44 18.15 2.54
C GLY A 208 -15.83 16.71 2.21
N ILE A 209 -15.01 15.74 2.61
CA ILE A 209 -15.25 14.30 2.44
C ILE A 209 -15.92 13.79 3.71
N GLU A 210 -17.10 13.18 3.57
CA GLU A 210 -17.78 12.51 4.66
C GLU A 210 -17.09 11.18 4.99
N LEU A 211 -16.94 10.89 6.28
CA LEU A 211 -16.39 9.64 6.80
C LEU A 211 -17.55 8.87 7.43
N ASP A 212 -17.84 7.68 6.90
CA ASP A 212 -18.96 6.86 7.34
C ASP A 212 -18.67 6.14 8.67
N ASP A 213 -17.43 5.63 8.86
CA ASP A 213 -16.91 5.05 10.10
C ASP A 213 -15.37 5.08 10.05
N ALA A 214 -14.70 5.73 11.00
CA ALA A 214 -13.23 5.77 11.02
C ALA A 214 -12.69 4.49 11.68
N HIS A 215 -11.60 3.90 11.15
CA HIS A 215 -10.97 2.65 11.65
C HIS A 215 -11.66 1.34 11.21
N ASP A 216 -12.44 1.40 10.14
CA ASP A 216 -12.70 0.25 9.27
C ASP A 216 -11.82 0.39 8.02
N ALA A 217 -11.01 -0.62 7.72
CA ALA A 217 -10.09 -0.57 6.58
C ALA A 217 -10.82 -0.25 5.25
N GLY A 218 -12.04 -0.75 5.06
CA GLY A 218 -12.85 -0.47 3.87
C GLY A 218 -13.23 1.01 3.74
N ALA A 219 -13.68 1.62 4.85
CA ALA A 219 -13.99 3.04 4.94
C ALA A 219 -12.73 3.91 4.77
N ASP A 220 -11.62 3.56 5.43
CA ASP A 220 -10.37 4.30 5.37
C ASP A 220 -9.74 4.27 3.97
N VAL A 221 -9.84 3.14 3.24
CA VAL A 221 -9.48 3.08 1.81
C VAL A 221 -10.35 4.01 0.97
N THR A 222 -11.65 4.08 1.24
CA THR A 222 -12.57 4.96 0.50
C THR A 222 -12.26 6.44 0.76
N ALA A 223 -12.02 6.82 2.01
CA ALA A 223 -11.62 8.17 2.39
C ALA A 223 -10.28 8.55 1.74
N THR A 224 -9.29 7.67 1.82
CA THR A 224 -7.96 7.84 1.19
C THR A 224 -8.07 8.03 -0.32
N LEU A 225 -8.89 7.21 -0.99
CA LEU A 225 -9.19 7.37 -2.41
C LEU A 225 -9.78 8.76 -2.70
N ASN A 226 -10.77 9.18 -1.91
CA ASN A 226 -11.43 10.47 -2.11
C ASN A 226 -10.46 11.64 -1.92
N VAL A 227 -9.55 11.57 -0.94
CA VAL A 227 -8.48 12.56 -0.76
C VAL A 227 -7.62 12.66 -2.02
N ALA A 228 -7.15 11.53 -2.54
CA ALA A 228 -6.35 11.50 -3.76
C ALA A 228 -7.11 12.06 -4.98
N ALA A 229 -8.38 11.70 -5.12
CA ALA A 229 -9.26 12.15 -6.20
C ALA A 229 -9.48 13.67 -6.16
N VAL A 230 -9.83 14.23 -4.99
CA VAL A 230 -10.06 15.69 -4.84
C VAL A 230 -8.76 16.47 -5.08
N CYS A 231 -7.64 16.03 -4.50
CA CYS A 231 -6.34 16.68 -4.73
C CYS A 231 -5.94 16.62 -6.22
N SER A 232 -6.14 15.49 -6.88
CA SER A 232 -5.89 15.36 -8.32
C SER A 232 -6.79 16.27 -9.15
N ALA A 233 -8.08 16.37 -8.81
CA ALA A 233 -9.01 17.27 -9.50
C ALA A 233 -8.56 18.73 -9.39
N ARG A 234 -8.10 19.17 -8.21
CA ARG A 234 -7.53 20.52 -8.02
C ARG A 234 -6.29 20.75 -8.86
N LEU A 235 -5.40 19.75 -8.98
CA LEU A 235 -4.20 19.85 -9.83
C LEU A 235 -4.51 19.93 -11.33
N ARG A 236 -5.65 19.38 -11.78
CA ARG A 236 -6.08 19.47 -13.19
C ARG A 236 -6.72 20.80 -13.55
N GLN A 237 -7.16 21.58 -12.56
CA GLN A 237 -7.73 22.89 -12.81
C GLN A 237 -6.63 23.83 -13.31
N GLU A 238 -6.89 24.50 -14.43
CA GLU A 238 -6.00 25.54 -14.95
C GLU A 238 -6.19 26.82 -14.12
N GLY A 239 -5.19 27.17 -13.31
CA GLY A 239 -5.20 28.41 -12.53
C GLY A 239 -4.46 28.30 -11.21
N GLY A 240 -3.56 29.25 -10.96
CA GLY A 240 -2.75 29.33 -9.75
C GLY A 240 -1.42 30.02 -10.06
N ASP A 241 -1.04 30.99 -9.23
CA ASP A 241 0.23 31.70 -9.38
C ASP A 241 1.36 30.78 -8.88
N VAL A 242 1.84 29.90 -9.76
CA VAL A 242 2.93 28.99 -9.47
C VAL A 242 4.25 29.68 -9.77
N THR A 243 5.10 29.82 -8.76
CA THR A 243 6.48 30.26 -8.97
C THR A 243 7.26 29.13 -9.63
N ILE A 244 7.33 29.15 -10.97
CA ILE A 244 8.17 28.22 -11.73
C ILE A 244 9.61 28.65 -11.57
N ALA A 245 10.42 27.82 -10.90
CA ALA A 245 11.86 28.03 -10.80
C ALA A 245 12.48 28.07 -12.21
N LYS A 246 12.85 29.28 -12.68
CA LYS A 246 13.53 29.44 -13.96
C LYS A 246 14.97 28.95 -13.82
N LYS A 247 15.28 27.85 -14.51
CA LYS A 247 16.64 27.34 -14.59
C LYS A 247 17.45 28.18 -15.57
N GLU A 248 18.48 28.88 -15.10
CA GLU A 248 19.48 29.45 -16.01
C GLU A 248 20.19 28.30 -16.74
N LYS A 249 20.15 28.32 -18.07
CA LYS A 249 20.87 27.35 -18.92
C LYS A 249 22.37 27.64 -18.81
N THR A 250 23.08 26.89 -17.98
CA THR A 250 24.53 27.02 -17.77
C THR A 250 25.39 26.22 -18.76
N ARG A 251 24.80 25.52 -19.74
CA ARG A 251 25.56 24.71 -20.72
C ARG A 251 25.10 24.99 -22.15
N THR A 252 26.00 25.51 -22.97
CA THR A 252 25.75 25.86 -24.38
C THR A 252 25.89 24.68 -25.35
N HIS A 253 26.54 23.57 -25.00
CA HIS A 253 26.69 22.44 -25.92
C HIS A 253 26.83 21.09 -25.19
N PHE A 254 26.01 20.12 -25.57
CA PHE A 254 26.42 18.71 -25.58
C PHE A 254 26.90 18.44 -27.01
N LYS A 255 28.22 18.33 -27.20
CA LYS A 255 28.77 17.60 -28.35
C LYS A 255 28.88 16.14 -27.89
N ILE A 256 28.10 15.27 -28.52
CA ILE A 256 28.39 13.84 -28.59
C ILE A 256 29.38 13.66 -29.75
#